data_AF-T1C0L5-F1
#
_entry.id   AF-T1C0L5-F1
#
_cell.length_a   1.000
_cell.length_b   1.000
_cell.length_c   1.000
_cell.angle_alpha   90.00
_cell.angle_beta   90.00
_cell.angle_gamma   90.00
#
_symmetry.space_group_name_H-M   'P 1'
#
loop_
_entity.id
_entity.type
_entity.pdbx_description
1 polymer ?
#
loop_
_entity_poly.entity_id
_entity_poly.type
_entity_poly.pdbx_seq_one_letter_code
_entity_poly.pdbx_strand_id
1 'polypeptide(L)' 'MVGWEFPPDHSGGLGVHSYEMVRELAELGQNVTFLLPEDRPHLDV' A
#
# COMPACT_ATOMS: atom_id res chain seq x y z
N MET A 1 -6.02 0.13 -2.58
CA MET A 1 -5.11 1.26 -2.75
C MET A 1 -4.19 0.96 -3.92
N VAL A 2 -4.19 1.82 -4.94
CA VAL A 2 -3.19 1.81 -6.01
C VAL A 2 -2.23 2.95 -5.69
N GLY A 3 -1.02 2.63 -5.28
CA GLY A 3 -0.04 3.63 -4.83
C GLY A 3 1.36 3.26 -5.28
N TRP A 4 2.12 4.27 -5.69
CA TRP A 4 3.56 4.15 -5.94
C TRP A 4 4.37 4.38 -4.66
N GLU A 5 3.78 5.11 -3.70
CA GLU A 5 4.38 5.40 -2.40
C GLU A 5 3.53 4.76 -1.29
N PHE A 6 3.96 3.61 -0.78
CA PHE A 6 3.40 3.02 0.43
C PHE A 6 4.53 2.49 1.34
N PRO A 7 4.47 2.75 2.66
CA PRO A 7 5.47 2.19 3.59
C PRO A 7 5.40 0.65 3.61
N PRO A 8 6.53 -0.07 3.71
CA PRO A 8 7.88 0.45 3.96
C PRO A 8 8.71 0.79 2.70
N ASP A 9 8.28 0.37 1.52
CA ASP A 9 9.14 0.39 0.31
C ASP A 9 9.33 1.79 -0.28
N HIS A 10 8.32 2.66 -0.16
CA HIS A 10 8.37 4.03 -0.68
C HIS A 10 7.64 5.00 0.25
N SER A 11 8.37 5.93 0.86
CA SER A 11 7.84 6.88 1.85
C SER A 11 7.97 8.34 1.39
N GLY A 12 6.85 9.04 1.30
CA GLY A 12 6.70 10.47 0.98
C GLY A 12 5.38 11.02 1.54
N GLY A 13 5.06 12.30 1.31
CA GLY A 13 3.84 12.92 1.86
C GLY A 13 2.54 12.22 1.42
N LEU A 14 2.53 11.67 0.21
CA LEU A 14 1.41 10.88 -0.32
C LEU A 14 1.26 9.54 0.41
N GLY A 15 2.38 8.85 0.68
CA GLY A 15 2.39 7.55 1.35
C GLY A 15 1.88 7.62 2.80
N VAL A 16 2.23 8.68 3.54
CA VAL A 16 1.75 8.89 4.92
C VAL A 16 0.24 9.10 4.95
N HIS A 17 -0.30 9.96 4.07
CA HIS A 17 -1.75 10.18 3.99
C HIS A 17 -2.51 8.91 3.59
N SER A 18 -1.94 8.16 2.64
CA SER A 18 -2.56 6.93 2.17
C SER A 18 -2.55 5.83 3.25
N TYR A 19 -1.50 5.78 4.07
CA TYR A 19 -1.43 4.90 5.25
C TYR A 19 -2.52 5.22 6.27
N GLU A 20 -2.66 6.48 6.68
CA GLU A 20 -3.68 6.88 7.65
C GLU A 20 -5.10 6.62 7.12
N MET A 21 -5.36 6.92 5.86
CA MET A 21 -6.66 6.63 5.24
C MET A 21 -6.99 5.14 5.25
N VAL A 22 -6.04 4.27 4.92
CA VAL A 22 -6.28 2.82 4.91
C VAL A 22 -6.43 2.28 6.34
N ARG A 23 -5.68 2.80 7.31
CA ARG A 23 -5.82 2.46 8.74
C ARG A 23 -7.26 2.71 9.20
N GLU A 24 -7.79 3.90 8.96
CA GLU A 24 -9.15 4.27 9.35
C GLU A 24 -10.21 3.41 8.65
N LEU A 25 -10.05 3.12 7.35
CA LEU A 25 -10.96 2.23 6.63
C LEU A 25 -10.95 0.80 7.19
N ALA A 26 -9.78 0.29 7.57
CA ALA A 26 -9.64 -1.03 8.19
C ALA A 26 -10.29 -1.06 9.59
N GLU A 27 -10.15 0.00 10.39
CA GLU A 27 -10.81 0.15 11.70
C GLU A 27 -12.35 0.18 11.57
N LEU A 28 -12.87 0.70 10.46
CA LEU A 28 -14.30 0.64 10.11
C LEU A 28 -14.74 -0.72 9.54
N GLY A 29 -13.88 -1.74 9.58
CA GLY A 29 -14.18 -3.10 9.13
C GLY A 29 -14.21 -3.27 7.61
N GLN A 30 -13.63 -2.34 6.86
CA GLN A 30 -13.58 -2.42 5.40
C GLN A 30 -12.41 -3.30 4.94
N ASN A 31 -12.65 -4.10 3.90
CA ASN A 31 -11.59 -4.85 3.25
C ASN A 31 -10.82 -3.95 2.28
N VAL A 32 -9.52 -3.78 2.53
CA VAL A 32 -8.64 -2.97 1.68
C VAL A 32 -7.60 -3.87 1.02
N THR A 33 -7.59 -3.88 -0.32
CA THR A 33 -6.55 -4.56 -1.11
C THR A 33 -5.48 -3.58 -1.54
N PHE A 34 -4.22 -3.92 -1.31
CA PHE A 34 -3.05 -3.18 -1.81
C PHE A 34 -2.59 -3.76 -3.14
N LEU A 35 -2.39 -2.89 -4.12
CA LEU A 35 -1.78 -3.21 -5.41
C LEU A 35 -0.53 -2.35 -5.53
N LEU A 36 0.63 -3.00 -5.43
CA LEU A 36 1.95 -2.38 -5.50
C LEU A 36 2.70 -2.97 -6.70
N PRO A 37 3.59 -2.21 -7.34
CA PRO A 37 4.54 -2.78 -8.30
C PRO A 37 5.41 -3.84 -7.62
N GLU A 38 5.64 -4.96 -8.30
CA GLU A 38 6.63 -5.96 -7.84
C GLU A 38 7.94 -5.69 -8.57
N ASP A 39 8.96 -5.29 -7.81
CA ASP A 39 10.31 -5.03 -8.34
C ASP A 39 11.16 -6.29 -8.44
N ARG A 40 10.74 -7.42 -7.85
CA ARG A 40 11.46 -8.68 -7.99
C ARG A 40 11.10 -9.37 -9.31
N PRO A 41 12.07 -9.98 -9.99
CA PRO A 41 11.77 -10.87 -11.11
C PRO A 41 10.81 -11.95 -10.62
N HIS A 42 9.74 -12.18 -11.38
CA HIS A 42 8.86 -13.33 -11.15
C HIS A 42 9.72 -14.59 -11.29
N LEU A 43 10.08 -15.20 -10.17
CA LEU A 43 10.76 -16.49 -10.16
C LEU A 43 9.67 -17.54 -10.38
N ASP A 44 9.62 -18.09 -11.59
CA ASP A 44 8.84 -19.29 -11.90
C ASP A 44 9.50 -20.48 -11.17
N VAL A 45 9.19 -20.66 -9.89
CA VAL A 45 9.53 -21.85 -9.09
C VAL A 45 8.43 -22.89 -9.13
#